data_AF-A0A832BAF7-F1
#
_entry.id   AF-A0A832BAF7-F1
#
_cell.length_a   1.000
_cell.length_b   1.000
_cell.length_c   1.000
_cell.angle_alpha   90.00
_cell.angle_beta   90.00
_cell.angle_gamma   90.00
#
_symmetry.space_group_name_H-M   'P 1'
#
loop_
_entity.id
_entity.type
_entity.pdbx_description
1 polymer ?
#
loop_
_entity_poly.entity_id
_entity_poly.type
_entity_poly.pdbx_seq_one_letter_code
_entity_poly.pdbx_strand_id
1 'polypeptide(L)'
;MKRIILTAMTIAVLCVVFSPLAQAGDEWKKTMKENLEQQYGPFVKMGRTAPQNTGAVYQIVSRGINAAPAVNGANYVLTKFSPTGQISGPSGLAGIMQRNDVAVGKFRKGDEVYVIQVLVSDDHVDFRVVSVDPRDVNAGGTTYQLHSTAQIRFEFEKGVLAETPVEEVIKHITWALNKAE
;
A
#
# COMPACT_ATOMS: atom_id res chain seq x y z
N MET A 1 18.19 8.65 80.70
CA MET A 1 17.29 7.62 80.15
C MET A 1 16.09 8.29 79.50
N LYS A 2 15.99 8.25 78.16
CA LYS A 2 14.75 8.39 77.38
C LYS A 2 15.10 8.03 75.94
N ARG A 3 14.57 6.90 75.46
CA ARG A 3 14.79 6.34 74.12
C ARG A 3 13.83 7.03 73.15
N ILE A 4 14.36 7.57 72.05
CA ILE A 4 13.56 8.08 70.93
C ILE A 4 13.65 7.02 69.82
N ILE A 5 12.54 6.34 69.57
CA ILE A 5 12.39 5.34 68.51
C ILE A 5 11.89 6.10 67.28
N LEU A 6 12.75 6.28 66.28
CA LEU A 6 12.38 6.78 64.96
C LEU A 6 11.94 5.59 64.10
N THR A 7 10.64 5.41 63.92
CA THR A 7 10.07 4.43 62.98
C THR A 7 9.90 5.14 61.64
N ALA A 8 10.86 4.95 60.73
CA ALA A 8 10.79 5.48 59.37
C ALA A 8 9.81 4.63 58.54
N MET A 9 8.62 5.18 58.33
CA MET A 9 7.55 4.64 57.50
C MET A 9 7.98 4.73 56.03
N THR A 10 8.38 3.59 55.45
CA THR A 10 8.78 3.50 54.04
C THR A 10 7.51 3.38 53.19
N ILE A 11 7.04 4.50 52.64
CA ILE A 11 5.94 4.51 51.66
C ILE A 11 6.56 4.15 50.31
N ALA A 12 6.37 2.90 49.89
CA ALA A 12 6.63 2.47 48.53
C ALA A 12 5.54 3.07 47.63
N VAL A 13 5.83 4.21 47.00
CA VAL A 13 5.03 4.74 45.90
C VAL A 13 5.25 3.81 44.71
N LEU A 14 4.33 2.85 44.56
CA LEU A 14 4.22 2.02 43.38
C LEU A 14 3.77 2.93 42.23
N CYS A 15 4.73 3.56 41.54
CA CYS A 15 4.50 4.17 40.24
C CYS A 15 4.05 3.07 39.27
N VAL A 16 2.74 2.87 39.17
CA VAL A 16 2.13 2.18 38.04
C VAL A 16 2.45 3.05 36.83
N VAL A 17 3.56 2.72 36.17
CA VAL A 17 3.89 3.24 34.86
C VAL A 17 2.81 2.69 33.93
N PHE A 18 1.72 3.46 33.78
CA PHE A 18 0.79 3.32 32.68
C PHE A 18 1.63 3.42 31.42
N SER A 19 1.93 2.28 30.82
CA SER A 19 2.63 2.20 29.55
C SER A 19 1.59 2.48 28.47
N PRO A 20 1.61 3.63 27.76
CA PRO A 20 0.72 3.85 26.62
C PRO A 20 1.17 3.06 25.38
N LEU A 21 2.10 2.11 25.55
CA LEU A 21 2.76 1.35 24.47
C LEU A 21 1.82 0.43 23.68
N ALA A 22 0.58 0.20 24.12
CA ALA A 22 -0.37 -0.65 23.42
C ALA A 22 -1.36 0.10 22.49
N GLN A 23 -1.47 1.43 22.57
CA GLN A 23 -2.33 2.22 21.68
C GLN A 23 -1.56 3.00 20.60
N ALA A 24 -0.27 3.27 20.82
CA ALA A 24 0.58 3.93 19.84
C ALA A 24 0.85 3.07 18.59
N GLY A 25 0.74 1.73 18.68
CA GLY A 25 1.13 0.80 17.62
C GLY A 25 0.31 0.87 16.33
N ASP A 26 -0.92 1.39 16.39
CA ASP A 26 -1.79 1.54 15.21
C ASP A 26 -2.09 3.01 14.87
N GLU A 27 -1.88 3.95 15.80
CA GLU A 27 -2.12 5.38 15.55
C GLU A 27 -1.20 5.92 14.45
N TRP A 28 0.09 5.54 14.46
CA TRP A 28 1.02 5.95 13.40
C TRP A 28 0.61 5.41 12.02
N LYS A 29 0.06 4.19 11.94
CA LYS A 29 -0.44 3.62 10.67
C LYS A 29 -1.61 4.42 10.14
N LYS A 30 -2.50 4.83 11.03
CA LYS A 30 -3.65 5.68 10.69
C LYS A 30 -3.19 7.04 10.18
N THR A 31 -2.28 7.71 10.88
CA THR A 31 -1.73 9.01 10.43
C THR A 31 -0.98 8.88 9.10
N MET A 32 -0.13 7.86 8.95
CA MET A 32 0.57 7.58 7.69
C MET A 32 -0.43 7.35 6.55
N LYS A 33 -1.47 6.54 6.79
CA LYS A 33 -2.54 6.30 5.83
C LYS A 33 -3.24 7.60 5.46
N GLU A 34 -3.70 8.39 6.43
CA GLU A 34 -4.39 9.67 6.18
C GLU A 34 -3.54 10.63 5.34
N ASN A 35 -2.24 10.77 5.64
CA ASN A 35 -1.33 11.61 4.87
C ASN A 35 -1.15 11.10 3.42
N LEU A 36 -1.01 9.78 3.23
CA LEU A 36 -0.92 9.20 1.89
C LEU A 36 -2.25 9.33 1.13
N GLU A 37 -3.40 9.17 1.80
CA GLU A 37 -4.72 9.38 1.19
C GLU A 37 -4.92 10.85 0.77
N GLN A 38 -4.39 11.80 1.54
CA GLN A 38 -4.40 13.21 1.17
C GLN A 38 -3.52 13.49 -0.06
N GLN A 39 -2.34 12.86 -0.14
CA GLN A 39 -1.39 13.05 -1.24
C GLN A 39 -1.81 12.36 -2.54
N TYR A 40 -2.35 11.14 -2.43
CA TYR A 40 -2.69 10.28 -3.57
C TYR A 40 -4.18 10.28 -3.92
N GLY A 41 -4.99 11.00 -3.15
CA GLY A 41 -6.40 11.21 -3.43
C GLY A 41 -6.65 12.29 -4.51
N PRO A 42 -7.90 12.42 -4.99
CA PRO A 42 -9.06 11.61 -4.61
C PRO A 42 -9.05 10.21 -5.25
N PHE A 43 -9.49 9.20 -4.49
CA PHE A 43 -9.58 7.82 -4.97
C PHE A 43 -10.83 7.56 -5.80
N VAL A 44 -10.70 6.66 -6.77
CA VAL A 44 -11.85 6.22 -7.58
C VAL A 44 -12.51 4.99 -6.97
N LYS A 45 -13.83 4.94 -7.06
CA LYS A 45 -14.62 3.76 -6.71
C LYS A 45 -14.69 2.83 -7.91
N MET A 46 -14.49 1.55 -7.68
CA MET A 46 -14.61 0.53 -8.72
C MET A 46 -16.06 0.06 -8.84
N GLY A 47 -16.57 0.06 -10.06
CA GLY A 47 -17.74 -0.72 -10.45
C GLY A 47 -17.34 -2.15 -10.77
N ARG A 48 -18.20 -2.87 -11.51
CA ARG A 48 -17.93 -4.28 -11.81
C ARG A 48 -16.62 -4.51 -12.57
N THR A 49 -16.37 -3.71 -13.60
CA THR A 49 -15.19 -3.86 -14.48
C THR A 49 -14.52 -2.53 -14.85
N ALA A 50 -15.04 -1.40 -14.35
CA ALA A 50 -14.57 -0.06 -14.68
C ALA A 50 -14.68 0.88 -13.47
N PRO A 51 -13.87 1.96 -13.41
CA PRO A 51 -14.05 3.04 -12.45
C PRO A 51 -15.45 3.69 -12.58
N GLN A 52 -16.08 4.02 -11.47
CA GLN A 52 -17.39 4.72 -11.43
C GLN A 52 -17.26 6.24 -11.48
N ASN A 53 -16.11 6.76 -11.09
CA ASN A 53 -15.80 8.19 -11.07
C ASN A 53 -14.35 8.42 -11.50
N THR A 54 -14.05 9.64 -11.90
CA THR A 54 -12.69 10.10 -12.14
C THR A 54 -12.02 10.49 -10.83
N GLY A 55 -10.70 10.35 -10.79
CA GLY A 55 -9.85 10.70 -9.66
C GLY A 55 -8.58 11.39 -10.14
N ALA A 56 -7.60 11.55 -9.24
CA ALA A 56 -6.29 12.01 -9.67
C ALA A 56 -5.61 10.97 -10.56
N VAL A 57 -5.05 11.42 -11.69
CA VAL A 57 -4.33 10.58 -12.63
C VAL A 57 -2.88 10.48 -12.21
N TYR A 58 -2.38 9.26 -12.18
CA TYR A 58 -0.99 8.94 -11.92
C TYR A 58 -0.42 8.14 -13.08
N GLN A 59 0.86 8.29 -13.34
CA GLN A 59 1.59 7.53 -14.35
C GLN A 59 2.48 6.49 -13.71
N ILE A 60 2.47 5.30 -14.30
CA ILE A 60 3.40 4.23 -13.99
C ILE A 60 4.80 4.63 -14.47
N VAL A 61 5.75 4.75 -13.54
CA VAL A 61 7.13 5.13 -13.85
C VAL A 61 8.01 3.90 -14.05
N SER A 62 7.75 2.86 -13.27
CA SER A 62 8.53 1.62 -13.26
C SER A 62 7.97 0.58 -14.23
N ARG A 63 8.87 -0.21 -14.84
CA ARG A 63 8.49 -1.37 -15.65
C ARG A 63 8.23 -2.58 -14.75
N GLY A 64 7.48 -3.55 -15.24
CA GLY A 64 7.37 -4.86 -14.60
C GLY A 64 6.20 -5.01 -13.62
N ILE A 65 5.34 -4.00 -13.50
CA ILE A 65 4.12 -4.06 -12.69
C ILE A 65 3.11 -4.96 -13.40
N ASN A 66 2.81 -6.10 -12.79
CA ASN A 66 1.86 -7.06 -13.33
C ASN A 66 0.43 -6.57 -13.12
N ALA A 67 -0.45 -6.85 -14.09
CA ALA A 67 -1.85 -6.43 -14.03
C ALA A 67 -2.81 -7.59 -14.24
N ALA A 68 -3.98 -7.51 -13.60
CA ALA A 68 -5.10 -8.41 -13.79
C ALA A 68 -6.28 -7.66 -14.43
N PRO A 69 -7.27 -8.36 -15.01
CA PRO A 69 -8.53 -7.73 -15.38
C PRO A 69 -9.22 -7.16 -14.14
N ALA A 70 -9.72 -5.93 -14.25
CA ALA A 70 -10.46 -5.29 -13.19
C ALA A 70 -11.78 -6.02 -12.92
N VAL A 71 -11.95 -6.55 -11.71
CA VAL A 71 -13.20 -7.14 -11.23
C VAL A 71 -13.47 -6.61 -9.83
N ASN A 72 -14.44 -5.70 -9.69
CA ASN A 72 -14.82 -5.03 -8.44
C ASN A 72 -13.63 -4.39 -7.68
N GLY A 73 -12.52 -4.10 -8.35
CA GLY A 73 -11.26 -3.69 -7.71
C GLY A 73 -10.62 -4.75 -6.79
N ALA A 74 -11.12 -5.98 -6.77
CA ALA A 74 -10.66 -7.06 -5.89
C ALA A 74 -9.69 -8.02 -6.60
N ASN A 75 -9.78 -8.14 -7.92
CA ASN A 75 -8.80 -8.87 -8.72
C ASN A 75 -7.59 -7.96 -8.96
N TYR A 76 -6.37 -8.41 -8.67
CA TYR A 76 -5.14 -7.66 -8.91
C TYR A 76 -3.94 -8.62 -8.86
N VAL A 77 -2.83 -8.22 -9.46
CA VAL A 77 -1.54 -8.91 -9.29
C VAL A 77 -0.62 -8.05 -8.43
N LEU A 78 0.00 -8.67 -7.43
CA LEU A 78 0.96 -8.02 -6.54
C LEU A 78 2.32 -7.88 -7.22
N THR A 79 2.86 -6.67 -7.20
CA THR A 79 4.26 -6.37 -7.55
C THR A 79 4.92 -5.68 -6.36
N LYS A 80 6.05 -6.21 -5.91
CA LYS A 80 6.79 -5.72 -4.75
C LYS A 80 8.01 -4.91 -5.18
N PHE A 81 8.23 -3.81 -4.49
CA PHE A 81 9.38 -2.94 -4.58
C PHE A 81 10.12 -3.04 -3.26
N SER A 82 11.32 -3.61 -3.29
CA SER A 82 12.18 -3.67 -2.10
C SER A 82 12.85 -2.32 -1.83
N PRO A 83 13.34 -2.07 -0.60
CA PRO A 83 14.14 -0.89 -0.27
C PRO A 83 15.37 -0.73 -1.19
N THR A 84 15.91 -1.86 -1.68
CA THR A 84 17.08 -1.89 -2.58
C THR A 84 16.73 -1.60 -4.05
N GLY A 85 15.47 -1.30 -4.37
CA GLY A 85 14.99 -1.02 -5.72
C GLY A 85 14.75 -2.27 -6.58
N GLN A 86 14.92 -3.47 -6.02
CA GLN A 86 14.56 -4.71 -6.72
C GLN A 86 13.04 -4.82 -6.84
N ILE A 87 12.58 -5.12 -8.05
CA ILE A 87 11.17 -5.38 -8.37
C ILE A 87 10.96 -6.88 -8.44
N SER A 88 10.05 -7.41 -7.62
CA SER A 88 9.66 -8.82 -7.67
C SER A 88 8.16 -8.96 -7.93
N GLY A 89 7.81 -9.87 -8.85
CA GLY A 89 6.42 -10.27 -9.10
C GLY A 89 6.00 -11.42 -8.18
N PRO A 90 4.75 -11.89 -8.32
CA PRO A 90 4.32 -13.08 -7.61
C PRO A 90 5.21 -14.25 -8.02
N SER A 91 5.93 -14.83 -7.08
CA SER A 91 6.85 -15.94 -7.29
C SER A 91 6.25 -17.25 -6.74
N GLY A 92 6.64 -18.39 -7.32
CA GLY A 92 6.15 -19.71 -6.90
C GLY A 92 4.73 -20.06 -7.37
N LEU A 93 4.08 -21.00 -6.70
CA LEU A 93 2.72 -21.50 -7.02
C LEU A 93 1.66 -20.38 -7.10
N ALA A 94 1.78 -19.34 -6.28
CA ALA A 94 0.89 -18.17 -6.33
C ALA A 94 1.02 -17.39 -7.65
N GLY A 95 2.23 -17.31 -8.23
CA GLY A 95 2.47 -16.70 -9.54
C GLY A 95 2.04 -17.59 -10.71
N ILE A 96 1.88 -18.90 -10.50
CA ILE A 96 1.30 -19.82 -11.48
C ILE A 96 -0.23 -19.75 -11.44
N MET A 97 -0.83 -19.68 -10.25
CA MET A 97 -2.29 -19.57 -10.10
C MET A 97 -2.84 -18.18 -10.49
N GLN A 98 -2.05 -17.11 -10.33
CA GLN A 98 -2.43 -15.77 -10.79
C GLN A 98 -2.28 -15.57 -12.32
N ARG A 99 -1.80 -16.57 -13.06
CA ARG A 99 -1.65 -16.52 -14.54
C ARG A 99 -2.90 -16.97 -15.31
N ASN A 100 -4.02 -17.27 -14.66
CA ASN A 100 -5.15 -17.89 -15.35
C ASN A 100 -6.00 -16.91 -16.19
N ASP A 101 -6.10 -17.31 -17.46
CA ASP A 101 -7.12 -17.17 -18.51
C ASP A 101 -7.34 -15.82 -19.22
N VAL A 102 -7.09 -14.68 -18.58
CA VAL A 102 -7.26 -13.36 -19.22
C VAL A 102 -6.09 -12.47 -18.85
N ALA A 103 -4.93 -12.73 -19.47
CA ALA A 103 -3.72 -11.95 -19.22
C ALA A 103 -3.83 -10.57 -19.88
N VAL A 104 -4.11 -9.54 -19.09
CA VAL A 104 -4.01 -8.13 -19.54
C VAL A 104 -2.55 -7.67 -19.66
N GLY A 105 -1.62 -8.52 -19.22
CA GLY A 105 -0.18 -8.32 -19.33
C GLY A 105 0.37 -7.51 -18.16
N LYS A 106 1.28 -6.58 -18.49
CA LYS A 106 1.94 -5.70 -17.52
C LYS A 106 1.58 -4.25 -17.83
N PHE A 107 1.55 -3.43 -16.80
CA PHE A 107 1.65 -1.99 -16.99
C PHE A 107 3.02 -1.65 -17.61
N ARG A 108 2.98 -0.75 -18.57
CA ARG A 108 4.09 -0.11 -19.28
C ARG A 108 4.38 1.22 -18.59
N LYS A 109 5.62 1.68 -18.77
CA LYS A 109 5.99 3.03 -18.35
C LYS A 109 5.14 4.05 -19.13
N GLY A 110 4.57 5.02 -18.42
CA GLY A 110 3.69 6.05 -18.97
C GLY A 110 2.21 5.67 -18.97
N ASP A 111 1.86 4.42 -18.62
CA ASP A 111 0.44 4.07 -18.48
C ASP A 111 -0.19 4.89 -17.36
N GLU A 112 -1.36 5.43 -17.65
CA GLU A 112 -2.14 6.20 -16.70
C GLU A 112 -3.03 5.30 -15.85
N VAL A 113 -3.06 5.59 -14.56
CA VAL A 113 -3.82 4.85 -13.55
C VAL A 113 -4.47 5.80 -12.54
N TYR A 114 -5.59 5.36 -11.98
CA TYR A 114 -6.15 5.92 -10.77
C TYR A 114 -5.73 5.09 -9.56
N VAL A 115 -5.55 5.73 -8.40
CA VAL A 115 -5.44 5.04 -7.12
C VAL A 115 -6.84 4.73 -6.58
N ILE A 116 -7.07 3.47 -6.19
CA ILE A 116 -8.36 3.04 -5.63
C ILE A 116 -8.27 2.74 -4.13
N GLN A 117 -7.07 2.44 -3.63
CA GLN A 117 -6.87 2.11 -2.22
C GLN A 117 -5.41 2.30 -1.82
N VAL A 118 -5.21 2.76 -0.59
CA VAL A 118 -3.93 2.72 0.12
C VAL A 118 -4.09 1.90 1.40
N LEU A 119 -3.14 1.00 1.64
CA LEU A 119 -3.05 0.23 2.88
C LEU A 119 -1.66 0.42 3.48
N VAL A 120 -1.61 0.60 4.80
CA VAL A 120 -0.37 0.74 5.56
C VAL A 120 -0.29 -0.41 6.56
N SER A 121 0.82 -1.15 6.53
CA SER A 121 1.15 -2.23 7.45
C SER A 121 2.46 -1.91 8.18
N ASP A 122 2.95 -2.80 9.03
CA ASP A 122 4.18 -2.57 9.82
C ASP A 122 5.47 -2.50 8.96
N ASP A 123 5.48 -3.19 7.82
CA ASP A 123 6.66 -3.39 6.97
C ASP A 123 6.39 -3.06 5.50
N HIS A 124 5.21 -2.53 5.16
CA HIS A 124 4.91 -2.16 3.78
C HIS A 124 3.78 -1.15 3.65
N VAL A 125 3.79 -0.46 2.51
CA VAL A 125 2.66 0.33 2.00
C VAL A 125 2.19 -0.28 0.69
N ASP A 126 0.89 -0.57 0.58
CA ASP A 126 0.26 -1.07 -0.64
C ASP A 126 -0.58 0.01 -1.31
N PHE A 127 -0.37 0.19 -2.61
CA PHE A 127 -1.26 0.94 -3.49
C PHE A 127 -1.98 -0.02 -4.39
N ARG A 128 -3.32 0.06 -4.42
CA ARG A 128 -4.10 -0.59 -5.46
C ARG A 128 -4.45 0.45 -6.52
N VAL A 129 -4.20 0.09 -7.77
CA VAL A 129 -4.39 0.98 -8.91
C VAL A 129 -5.25 0.32 -9.98
N VAL A 130 -5.92 1.14 -10.78
CA VAL A 130 -6.70 0.72 -11.96
C VAL A 130 -6.31 1.59 -13.16
N SER A 131 -6.25 1.01 -14.36
CA SER A 131 -5.97 1.77 -15.59
C SER A 131 -7.03 2.81 -15.87
N VAL A 132 -6.61 4.00 -16.33
CA VAL A 132 -7.53 5.05 -16.79
C VAL A 132 -8.30 4.57 -18.00
N ASP A 133 -7.59 4.04 -19.01
CA ASP A 133 -8.20 3.48 -20.21
C ASP A 133 -8.28 1.95 -20.14
N PRO A 134 -9.34 1.36 -20.73
CA PRO A 134 -9.39 -0.08 -20.92
C PRO A 134 -8.41 -0.52 -22.01
N ARG A 135 -8.02 -1.80 -21.98
CA ARG A 135 -7.17 -2.44 -22.99
C ARG A 135 -7.89 -3.58 -23.65
N ASP A 136 -7.52 -3.82 -24.89
CA ASP A 136 -7.92 -5.01 -25.63
C ASP A 136 -7.30 -6.25 -24.97
N VAL A 137 -8.15 -7.21 -24.64
CA VAL A 137 -7.78 -8.52 -24.15
C VAL A 137 -8.47 -9.58 -24.98
N ASN A 138 -7.68 -10.49 -25.54
CA ASN A 138 -8.19 -11.58 -26.35
C ASN A 138 -8.41 -12.82 -25.46
N ALA A 139 -9.65 -13.29 -25.40
CA ALA A 139 -10.01 -14.52 -24.71
C ALA A 139 -10.96 -15.34 -25.58
N GLY A 140 -10.59 -16.58 -25.87
CA GLY A 140 -11.40 -17.49 -26.70
C GLY A 140 -11.72 -16.97 -28.11
N GLY A 141 -10.81 -16.22 -28.73
CA GLY A 141 -11.02 -15.63 -30.05
C GLY A 141 -11.90 -14.37 -30.08
N THR A 142 -12.35 -13.88 -28.92
CA THR A 142 -13.09 -12.62 -28.77
C THR A 142 -12.20 -11.57 -28.12
N THR A 143 -12.27 -10.33 -28.62
CA THR A 143 -11.58 -9.17 -28.04
C THR A 143 -12.51 -8.42 -27.10
N TYR A 144 -12.06 -8.21 -25.86
CA TYR A 144 -12.76 -7.45 -24.83
C TYR A 144 -11.97 -6.19 -24.48
N GLN A 145 -12.65 -5.09 -24.18
CA GLN A 145 -12.01 -3.90 -23.61
C GLN A 145 -12.20 -3.87 -22.11
N LEU A 146 -11.12 -4.10 -21.37
CA LEU A 146 -11.15 -4.23 -19.91
C LEU A 146 -10.16 -3.27 -19.25
N HIS A 147 -10.58 -2.63 -18.17
CA HIS A 147 -9.62 -1.96 -17.28
C HIS A 147 -8.75 -3.00 -16.60
N SER A 148 -7.54 -2.59 -16.26
CA SER A 148 -6.54 -3.43 -15.61
C SER A 148 -6.31 -2.96 -14.19
N THR A 149 -6.12 -3.87 -13.24
CA THR A 149 -5.83 -3.58 -11.84
C THR A 149 -4.51 -4.19 -11.41
N ALA A 150 -3.78 -3.48 -10.54
CA ALA A 150 -2.55 -3.98 -9.93
C ALA A 150 -2.49 -3.58 -8.45
N GLN A 151 -1.71 -4.34 -7.69
CA GLN A 151 -1.28 -3.94 -6.35
C GLN A 151 0.23 -3.73 -6.37
N ILE A 152 0.66 -2.55 -5.96
CA ILE A 152 2.05 -2.13 -5.85
C ILE A 152 2.39 -2.07 -4.37
N ARG A 153 3.32 -2.92 -3.94
CA ARG A 153 3.80 -2.96 -2.57
C ARG A 153 5.17 -2.35 -2.46
N PHE A 154 5.33 -1.39 -1.57
CA PHE A 154 6.61 -0.83 -1.17
C PHE A 154 7.00 -1.45 0.15
N GLU A 155 8.02 -2.31 0.14
CA GLU A 155 8.50 -3.01 1.33
C GLU A 155 9.52 -2.15 2.07
N PHE A 156 9.47 -2.20 3.40
CA PHE A 156 10.37 -1.53 4.33
C PHE A 156 10.92 -2.57 5.31
N GLU A 157 12.07 -2.29 5.91
CA GLU A 157 12.53 -3.11 7.02
C GLU A 157 11.55 -2.99 8.19
N LYS A 158 11.35 -4.11 8.91
CA LYS A 158 10.37 -4.17 10.00
C LYS A 158 10.68 -3.12 11.07
N GLY A 159 9.69 -2.30 11.40
CA GLY A 159 9.81 -1.24 12.40
C GLY A 159 10.32 0.10 11.86
N VAL A 160 10.95 0.12 10.68
CA VAL A 160 11.46 1.35 10.07
C VAL A 160 10.31 2.26 9.62
N LEU A 161 9.24 1.69 9.08
CA LEU A 161 8.13 2.49 8.54
C LEU A 161 7.42 3.35 9.60
N ALA A 162 7.39 2.89 10.86
CA ALA A 162 6.77 3.63 11.97
C ALA A 162 7.54 4.92 12.34
N GLU A 163 8.84 4.94 12.08
CA GLU A 163 9.74 6.06 12.39
C GLU A 163 10.05 6.91 11.14
N THR A 164 9.64 6.45 9.95
CA THR A 164 9.96 7.11 8.69
C THR A 164 9.00 8.28 8.44
N PRO A 165 9.50 9.51 8.22
CA PRO A 165 8.67 10.64 7.81
C PRO A 165 7.92 10.35 6.51
N VAL A 166 6.68 10.83 6.40
CA VAL A 166 5.83 10.54 5.23
C VAL A 166 6.46 11.02 3.92
N GLU A 167 7.24 12.10 3.96
CA GLU A 167 7.94 12.66 2.81
C GLU A 167 8.99 11.68 2.25
N GLU A 168 9.68 10.94 3.11
CA GLU A 168 10.63 9.90 2.69
C GLU A 168 9.91 8.68 2.13
N VAL A 169 8.77 8.30 2.72
CA VAL A 169 7.89 7.25 2.16
C VAL A 169 7.40 7.64 0.76
N ILE A 170 6.97 8.89 0.56
CA ILE A 170 6.52 9.42 -0.73
C ILE A 170 7.66 9.35 -1.77
N LYS A 171 8.89 9.73 -1.41
CA LYS A 171 10.05 9.61 -2.31
C LYS A 171 10.30 8.18 -2.77
N HIS A 172 10.02 7.19 -1.92
CA HIS A 172 10.14 5.79 -2.31
C HIS A 172 9.00 5.36 -3.25
N ILE A 173 7.79 5.87 -3.03
CA ILE A 173 6.61 5.58 -3.88
C ILE A 173 6.75 6.16 -5.30
N THR A 174 7.34 7.35 -5.43
CA THR A 174 7.50 8.04 -6.74
C THR A 174 8.37 7.28 -7.74
N TRP A 175 9.14 6.27 -7.30
CA TRP A 175 9.84 5.36 -8.20
C TRP A 175 8.91 4.52 -9.06
N ALA A 176 7.70 4.22 -8.58
CA ALA A 176 6.72 3.43 -9.33
C ALA A 176 5.52 4.26 -9.81
N LEU A 177 5.13 5.29 -9.05
CA LEU A 177 3.89 6.03 -9.30
C LEU A 177 4.10 7.54 -9.12
N ASN A 178 3.97 8.30 -10.20
CA ASN A 178 4.01 9.77 -10.17
C ASN A 178 2.67 10.37 -10.56
N LYS A 179 2.35 11.56 -10.06
CA LYS A 179 1.19 12.29 -10.55
C LYS A 179 1.43 12.66 -12.03
N ALA A 180 0.43 12.45 -12.88
CA ALA A 180 0.49 12.91 -14.27
C ALA A 180 0.40 14.45 -14.28
N GLU A 181 1.22 15.10 -15.12
CA GLU A 181 1.18 16.55 -15.35
C GLU A 181 0.04 16.96 -16.28
#